data_AF-A0A0U1L204-F1
#
_entry.id   AF-A0A0U1L204-F1
#
_cell.length_a   1.000
_cell.length_b   1.000
_cell.length_c   1.000
_cell.angle_alpha   90.00
_cell.angle_beta   90.00
_cell.angle_gamma   90.00
#
_symmetry.space_group_name_H-M   'P 1'
#
loop_
_entity.id
_entity.type
_entity.pdbx_description
1 polymer ?
#
loop_
_entity_poly.entity_id
_entity_poly.type
_entity_poly.pdbx_seq_one_letter_code
_entity_poly.pdbx_strand_id
1 'polypeptide(L)' 'MNIRYRDFKKQESELYDKIWQLSEELERQDIEGKDTTDTIQRFGEVLEEFMLFRRQGGKDPLINGKP' A
#
# COMPACT_ATOMS: atom_id res chain seq x y z
N MET A 1 -14.82 4.30 -19.48
CA MET A 1 -13.77 3.98 -18.49
C MET A 1 -14.18 2.70 -17.78
N ASN A 2 -13.38 1.63 -17.86
CA ASN A 2 -13.72 0.30 -17.31
C ASN A 2 -13.86 0.36 -15.78
N ILE A 3 -14.97 -0.13 -15.24
CA ILE A 3 -15.28 -0.12 -13.79
C ILE A 3 -14.13 -0.75 -12.99
N ARG A 4 -13.56 -1.86 -13.49
CA ARG A 4 -12.38 -2.54 -12.93
C ARG A 4 -11.14 -1.65 -12.77
N TYR A 5 -10.91 -0.73 -13.70
CA TYR A 5 -9.77 0.20 -13.63
C TYR A 5 -9.98 1.26 -12.54
N ARG A 6 -11.23 1.70 -12.35
CA ARG A 6 -11.58 2.67 -11.31
C ARG A 6 -11.44 2.06 -9.91
N ASP A 7 -11.89 0.83 -9.74
CA ASP A 7 -11.76 0.09 -8.48
C ASP A 7 -10.29 -0.21 -8.16
N PHE A 8 -9.50 -0.58 -9.17
CA PHE A 8 -8.05 -0.75 -9.03
C PHE A 8 -7.37 0.54 -8.55
N LYS A 9 -7.67 1.68 -9.19
CA LYS A 9 -7.08 2.98 -8.78
C LYS A 9 -7.51 3.41 -7.39
N LYS A 10 -8.74 3.12 -7.00
CA LYS A 10 -9.23 3.40 -5.64
C LYS A 10 -8.50 2.56 -4.59
N GLN A 11 -8.35 1.26 -4.84
CA GLN A 11 -7.64 0.35 -3.95
C GLN A 11 -6.15 0.69 -3.86
N GLU A 12 -5.53 1.14 -4.95
CA GLU A 12 -4.16 1.65 -4.97
C GLU A 12 -4.01 2.88 -4.05
N SER A 13 -4.91 3.87 -4.16
CA SER A 13 -4.90 5.06 -3.30
C SER A 13 -5.10 4.71 -1.82
N GLU A 14 -6.02 3.80 -1.49
CA GLU A 14 -6.24 3.35 -0.11
C GLU A 14 -5.01 2.68 0.51
N LEU A 15 -4.23 1.93 -0.29
CA LEU A 15 -2.96 1.34 0.17
C LEU A 15 -1.89 2.41 0.40
N TYR A 16 -1.77 3.42 -0.48
CA TYR A 16 -0.84 4.53 -0.25
C TYR A 16 -1.20 5.35 0.98
N ASP A 17 -2.48 5.64 1.21
CA ASP A 17 -2.94 6.37 2.40
C ASP A 17 -2.61 5.59 3.68
N LYS A 18 -2.82 4.26 3.69
CA LYS A 18 -2.46 3.41 4.84
C LYS A 18 -0.95 3.40 5.11
N ILE A 19 -0.13 3.29 4.07
CA ILE A 19 1.34 3.33 4.21
C ILE A 19 1.78 4.70 4.76
N TRP A 20 1.18 5.79 4.26
CA TRP A 20 1.46 7.14 4.74
C TRP A 20 1.14 7.29 6.22
N GLN A 21 -0.08 6.91 6.63
CA GLN A 21 -0.51 7.00 8.04
C GLN A 21 0.37 6.18 8.98
N LEU A 22 0.75 4.95 8.59
CA LEU A 22 1.63 4.13 9.42
C LEU A 22 3.06 4.68 9.48
N SER A 23 3.53 5.38 8.43
CA SER A 23 4.82 6.06 8.46
C SER A 23 4.82 7.22 9.45
N GLU A 24 3.76 8.05 9.47
CA GLU A 24 3.60 9.13 10.45
C GLU A 24 3.48 8.59 11.89
N GLU A 25 2.73 7.49 12.08
CA GLU A 25 2.62 6.85 13.39
C GLU A 25 3.97 6.31 13.88
N LEU A 26 4.72 5.67 12.98
CA LEU A 26 6.04 5.13 13.30
C LEU A 26 7.03 6.24 13.66
N GLU A 27 7.07 7.32 12.88
CA GLU A 27 7.91 8.50 13.15
C GLU A 27 7.55 9.13 14.50
N ARG A 28 6.25 9.28 14.80
CA ARG A 28 5.81 9.81 16.10
C ARG A 28 6.25 8.91 17.25
N GLN A 29 6.07 7.59 17.12
CA GLN A 29 6.46 6.63 18.16
C GLN A 29 7.97 6.59 18.37
N ASP A 30 8.76 6.68 17.30
CA ASP A 30 10.23 6.76 17.36
C ASP A 30 10.69 8.01 18.11
N ILE A 31 10.11 9.18 17.79
CA ILE A 31 10.37 10.45 18.49
C ILE A 31 9.98 10.37 19.98
N GLU A 32 8.86 9.72 20.29
CA GLU A 32 8.39 9.54 21.67
C GLU A 32 9.16 8.44 22.43
N GLY A 33 10.04 7.70 21.77
CA GLY A 33 10.78 6.56 22.35
C GLY A 33 9.86 5.41 22.78
N LYS A 34 8.70 5.27 22.13
CA LYS A 34 7.74 4.19 22.38
C LYS A 34 8.17 2.93 21.64
N ASP A 35 7.67 1.78 22.10
CA ASP A 35 7.86 0.53 21.38
C ASP A 35 7.15 0.58 20.02
N THR A 36 7.93 0.43 18.96
CA THR A 36 7.48 0.48 17.57
C THR A 36 7.22 -0.90 16.97
N THR A 37 7.44 -1.97 17.74
CA THR A 37 7.39 -3.36 17.26
C THR A 37 6.03 -3.70 16.61
N ASP A 38 4.92 -3.31 17.25
CA ASP A 38 3.57 -3.52 16.70
C ASP A 38 3.34 -2.71 15.41
N THR A 39 3.76 -1.45 15.37
CA THR A 39 3.62 -0.59 14.19
C THR A 39 4.44 -1.10 13.01
N ILE A 40 5.67 -1.55 13.25
CA ILE A 40 6.54 -2.16 12.22
C ILE A 40 5.92 -3.45 11.68
N GLN A 41 5.33 -4.28 12.55
CA GLN A 41 4.68 -5.52 12.12
C GLN A 41 3.49 -5.23 11.19
N ARG A 42 2.62 -4.29 11.58
CA ARG A 42 1.50 -3.83 10.73
C ARG A 42 1.98 -3.19 9.44
N PHE A 43 3.08 -2.44 9.48
CA PHE A 43 3.71 -1.88 8.28
C PHE A 43 4.15 -2.97 7.30
N GLY A 44 4.74 -4.05 7.81
CA GLY A 44 5.13 -5.22 7.03
C GLY A 44 3.94 -5.87 6.32
N GLU A 45 2.83 -6.08 7.02
CA GLU A 45 1.60 -6.65 6.46
C GLU A 45 1.05 -5.77 5.32
N VAL A 46 0.95 -4.46 5.53
CA VAL A 46 0.45 -3.51 4.51
C VAL A 46 1.37 -3.43 3.30
N LEU A 47 2.70 -3.50 3.50
CA LEU A 47 3.65 -3.56 2.38
C LEU A 47 3.56 -4.86 1.59
N GLU A 48 3.31 -5.99 2.25
CA GLU A 48 3.07 -7.27 1.56
C GLU A 48 1.79 -7.20 0.71
N GLU A 49 0.70 -6.68 1.26
CA GLU A 49 -0.54 -6.41 0.50
C GLU A 49 -0.27 -5.52 -0.72
N PHE A 50 0.51 -4.45 -0.55
CA PHE A 50 0.88 -3.55 -1.64
C PHE A 50 1.71 -4.25 -2.72
N MET A 51 2.69 -5.09 -2.34
CA MET A 51 3.48 -5.86 -3.30
C MET A 51 2.60 -6.88 -4.06
N LEU A 52 1.69 -7.56 -3.38
CA LEU A 52 0.73 -8.48 -3.99
C LEU A 52 -0.22 -7.74 -4.93
N PHE A 53 -0.72 -6.57 -4.53
CA PHE A 53 -1.57 -5.71 -5.35
C PHE A 53 -0.84 -5.26 -6.62
N ARG A 54 0.40 -4.76 -6.50
CA ARG A 54 1.22 -4.37 -7.65
C ARG A 54 1.52 -5.56 -8.57
N ARG A 55 1.77 -6.75 -8.00
CA ARG A 55 2.00 -7.98 -8.79
C ARG A 55 0.75 -8.42 -9.55
N GLN A 56 -0.44 -8.18 -9.00
CA GLN A 56 -1.72 -8.46 -9.67
C GLN A 56 -2.02 -7.41 -10.75
N GLY A 57 -1.81 -6.12 -10.46
CA GLY A 57 -1.95 -5.04 -11.44
C GLY A 57 -0.97 -5.14 -12.61
N GLY A 58 0.27 -5.56 -12.36
CA GLY A 58 1.28 -5.83 -13.40
C GLY A 58 1.05 -7.12 -14.19
N LYS A 59 0.08 -7.95 -13.80
CA LYS A 59 -0.40 -9.12 -14.57
C LYS A 59 -1.67 -8.81 -15.37
N ASP A 60 -2.28 -7.64 -15.17
CA ASP A 60 -3.44 -7.22 -15.95
C ASP A 60 -3.00 -6.81 -17.37
N PRO A 61 -3.48 -7.48 -18.43
CA PRO A 61 -3.14 -7.14 -19.81
C PRO A 61 -3.46 -5.69 -20.19
N LEU A 62 -4.33 -5.00 -19.43
CA LEU A 62 -4.70 -3.61 -19.66
C LEU A 62 -3.69 -2.60 -19.11
N ILE A 63 -2.79 -3.00 -18.20
CA ILE A 63 -1.69 -2.15 -17.69
C ILE A 63 -0.40 -2.42 -18.48
N ASN A 64 -0.19 -3.65 -18.93
CA ASN A 64 0.88 -4.00 -19.89
C ASN A 64 0.49 -3.69 -21.35
N GLY A 65 -0.20 -2.56 -21.56
CA GLY A 65 -0.47 -2.05 -22.90
C GLY A 65 0.81 -1.60 -23.58
N LYS A 66 1.45 -2.50 -24.32
CA LYS A 66 2.17 -2.16 -25.56
C LYS A 66 1.79 -3.17 -26.64
N PRO A 67 1.66 -2.71 -27.89
CA PRO A 67 2.82 -2.29 -28.70
C PRO A 67 3.13 -0.80 -28.70
#